data_AF-H2Y064-F1
#
_entry.id   AF-H2Y064-F1
#
_cell.length_a   1.000
_cell.length_b   1.000
_cell.length_c   1.000
_cell.angle_alpha   90.00
_cell.angle_beta   90.00
_cell.angle_gamma   90.00
#
_symmetry.space_group_name_H-M   'P 1'
#
loop_
_entity.id
_entity.type
_entity.pdbx_description
1 polymer ?
#
loop_
_entity_poly.entity_id
_entity_poly.type
_entity_poly.pdbx_seq_one_letter_code
_entity_poly.pdbx_strand_id
1 'polypeptide(L)'
;MDGRRKYTGNLLITKPSNIQFSQDSIAKSFQNGTELHETCQLISTGSVSVDEIRPIRVIIKDNKAISVDNRRLYVFRVLEKAGHLHSIKVQVTNQYDENRFTSTNNGCHVRLRSGGRRQRAPPAYRHCECYAGKLLSARAPATTTTKKIINNTAGR
;
A
#
# COMPACT_ATOMS: atom_id res chain seq x y z
N MET A 1 -10.49 20.50 -16.46
CA MET A 1 -9.22 20.64 -15.72
C MET A 1 -9.51 20.41 -14.24
N ASP A 2 -8.93 19.36 -13.67
CA ASP A 2 -9.40 18.70 -12.44
C ASP A 2 -8.95 19.48 -11.19
N GLY A 3 -9.85 20.28 -10.62
CA GLY A 3 -9.64 21.11 -9.43
C GLY A 3 -9.55 20.30 -8.13
N ARG A 4 -8.47 19.55 -7.95
CA ARG A 4 -8.23 18.84 -6.67
C ARG A 4 -7.71 19.80 -5.61
N ARG A 5 -8.63 20.13 -4.70
CA ARG A 5 -8.49 20.95 -3.49
C ARG A 5 -7.11 20.85 -2.82
N LYS A 6 -6.59 22.04 -2.53
CA LYS A 6 -5.39 22.37 -1.76
C LYS A 6 -5.41 21.67 -0.40
N TYR A 7 -4.33 20.98 -0.06
CA TYR A 7 -4.11 20.38 1.26
C TYR A 7 -4.29 21.45 2.34
N THR A 8 -5.42 21.44 3.05
CA THR A 8 -5.77 22.38 4.13
C THR A 8 -5.69 21.68 5.48
N GLY A 9 -4.56 21.00 5.73
CA GLY A 9 -4.27 20.34 7.00
C GLY A 9 -2.76 20.19 7.18
N ASN A 10 -2.30 20.22 8.43
CA ASN A 10 -0.90 20.03 8.78
C ASN A 10 -0.43 18.66 8.25
N LEU A 11 0.63 18.68 7.42
CA LEU A 11 1.31 17.47 6.98
C LEU A 11 2.26 16.99 8.09
N LEU A 12 2.28 15.69 8.32
CA LEU A 12 3.17 15.05 9.28
C LEU A 12 3.94 13.93 8.58
N ILE A 13 5.17 13.66 9.04
CA ILE A 13 5.96 12.50 8.61
C ILE A 13 5.91 11.49 9.75
N THR A 14 5.51 10.25 9.45
CA THR A 14 5.43 9.19 10.46
C THR A 14 5.67 7.82 9.83
N LYS A 15 5.95 6.82 10.67
CA LYS A 15 6.03 5.42 10.27
C LYS A 15 4.62 4.89 9.99
N PRO A 16 4.40 4.13 8.91
CA PRO A 16 3.10 3.48 8.68
C PRO A 16 2.65 2.60 9.84
N SER A 17 3.58 1.90 10.48
CA SER A 17 3.35 1.08 11.67
C SER A 17 2.78 1.87 12.87
N ASN A 18 3.02 3.19 12.95
CA ASN A 18 2.45 4.05 13.99
C ASN A 18 0.99 4.46 13.75
N ILE A 19 0.42 4.18 12.56
CA ILE A 19 -0.93 4.61 12.19
C ILE A 19 -1.91 3.45 12.32
N GLN A 20 -2.98 3.62 13.09
CA GLN A 20 -4.01 2.60 13.28
C GLN A 20 -4.95 2.50 12.09
N PHE A 21 -5.36 1.27 11.75
CA PHE A 21 -6.50 1.06 10.87
C PHE A 21 -7.80 1.42 11.59
N SER A 22 -8.72 2.10 10.90
CA SER A 22 -10.07 2.33 11.43
C SER A 22 -11.02 1.14 11.22
N GLN A 23 -10.72 0.22 10.31
CA GLN A 23 -11.60 -0.89 9.95
C GLN A 23 -10.96 -2.24 10.26
N ASP A 24 -11.77 -3.27 10.46
CA ASP A 24 -11.31 -4.66 10.59
C ASP A 24 -10.99 -5.33 9.25
N SER A 25 -11.62 -4.86 8.17
CA SER A 25 -11.42 -5.42 6.84
C SER A 25 -11.48 -4.39 5.73
N ILE A 26 -10.70 -4.62 4.69
CA ILE A 26 -10.62 -3.75 3.52
C ILE A 26 -10.85 -4.54 2.23
N ALA A 27 -11.32 -3.86 1.19
CA ALA A 27 -11.35 -4.43 -0.15
C ALA A 27 -9.92 -4.62 -0.68
N LYS A 28 -9.73 -5.62 -1.52
CA LYS A 28 -8.45 -5.92 -2.18
C LYS A 28 -8.05 -4.98 -3.31
N SER A 29 -8.96 -4.09 -3.71
CA SER A 29 -8.72 -3.10 -4.75
C SER A 29 -9.13 -1.70 -4.30
N PHE A 30 -8.53 -0.70 -4.93
CA PHE A 30 -8.95 0.69 -4.87
C PHE A 30 -10.28 0.91 -5.61
N GLN A 31 -10.90 2.08 -5.44
CA GLN A 31 -12.17 2.41 -6.10
C GLN A 31 -12.08 2.42 -7.62
N ASN A 32 -10.89 2.69 -8.17
CA ASN A 32 -10.60 2.65 -9.60
C ASN A 32 -10.32 1.24 -10.14
N GLY A 33 -10.45 0.20 -9.30
CA GLY A 33 -10.22 -1.20 -9.69
C GLY A 33 -8.79 -1.70 -9.52
N THR A 34 -7.79 -0.82 -9.39
CA THR A 34 -6.38 -1.21 -9.17
C THR A 34 -6.24 -2.06 -7.91
N GLU A 35 -5.57 -3.22 -8.02
CA GLU A 35 -5.39 -4.14 -6.89
C GLU A 35 -4.30 -3.62 -5.93
N LEU A 36 -4.47 -3.80 -4.62
CA LEU A 36 -3.49 -3.33 -3.63
C LEU A 36 -2.12 -4.00 -3.80
N HIS A 37 -2.13 -5.29 -4.17
CA HIS A 37 -0.92 -6.04 -4.44
C HIS A 37 -0.15 -5.48 -5.64
N GLU A 38 -0.83 -5.13 -6.73
CA GLU A 38 -0.21 -4.53 -7.90
C GLU A 38 0.48 -3.22 -7.52
N THR A 39 -0.17 -2.39 -6.70
CA THR A 39 0.43 -1.17 -6.18
C THR A 39 1.65 -1.45 -5.30
N CYS A 40 1.62 -2.47 -4.43
CA CYS A 40 2.80 -2.89 -3.67
C CYS A 40 3.96 -3.26 -4.60
N GLN A 41 3.68 -3.99 -5.67
CA GLN A 41 4.71 -4.41 -6.64
C GLN A 41 5.31 -3.21 -7.36
N LEU A 42 4.48 -2.33 -7.94
CA LEU A 42 4.93 -1.13 -8.65
C LEU A 42 5.84 -0.25 -7.78
N ILE A 43 5.51 -0.10 -6.50
CA ILE A 43 6.35 0.67 -5.58
C ILE A 43 7.64 -0.09 -5.24
N SER A 44 7.55 -1.39 -4.95
CA SER A 44 8.72 -2.21 -4.61
C SER A 44 9.73 -2.31 -5.76
N THR A 45 9.28 -2.22 -7.01
CA THR A 45 10.13 -2.22 -8.21
C THR A 45 10.61 -0.82 -8.59
N GLY A 46 10.21 0.22 -7.85
CA GLY A 46 10.53 1.62 -8.17
C GLY A 46 9.81 2.17 -9.40
N SER A 47 8.79 1.47 -9.92
CA SER A 47 7.99 1.94 -11.06
C SER A 47 7.05 3.09 -10.69
N VAL A 48 6.71 3.21 -9.40
CA VAL A 48 5.94 4.33 -8.83
C VAL A 48 6.62 4.75 -7.53
N SER A 49 6.92 6.03 -7.37
CA SER A 49 7.43 6.56 -6.10
C SER A 49 6.32 6.65 -5.05
N VAL A 50 6.68 6.44 -3.78
CA VAL A 50 5.77 6.65 -2.64
C VAL A 50 5.24 8.08 -2.60
N ASP A 51 6.05 9.06 -3.02
CA ASP A 51 5.67 10.48 -3.05
C ASP A 51 4.62 10.81 -4.13
N GLU A 52 4.46 9.96 -5.15
CA GLU A 52 3.41 10.11 -6.16
C GLU A 52 2.04 9.65 -5.65
N ILE A 53 2.02 8.91 -4.54
CA ILE A 53 0.79 8.43 -3.92
C ILE A 53 0.25 9.50 -2.99
N ARG A 54 -1.03 9.85 -3.18
CA ARG A 54 -1.70 10.84 -2.33
C ARG A 54 -1.50 10.52 -0.85
N PRO A 55 -1.04 11.51 -0.03
CA PRO A 55 -0.88 11.36 1.40
C PRO A 55 -2.09 10.70 2.07
N ILE A 56 -1.84 9.83 3.03
CA ILE A 56 -2.91 9.24 3.82
C ILE A 56 -3.52 10.32 4.69
N ARG A 57 -4.85 10.37 4.72
CA ARG A 57 -5.56 11.19 5.68
C ARG A 57 -5.69 10.45 7.01
N VAL A 58 -5.40 11.14 8.10
CA VAL A 58 -5.50 10.62 9.46
C VAL A 58 -6.33 11.57 10.33
N ILE A 59 -7.03 11.01 11.30
CA ILE A 59 -7.56 11.76 12.45
C ILE A 59 -6.65 11.53 13.65
N ILE A 60 -6.60 12.48 14.57
CA ILE A 60 -5.93 12.32 15.86
C ILE A 60 -7.01 12.14 16.93
N LYS A 61 -7.02 10.99 17.60
CA LYS A 61 -7.94 10.69 18.70
C LYS A 61 -7.16 9.98 19.81
N ASP A 62 -7.28 10.45 21.04
CA ASP A 62 -6.58 9.89 22.21
C ASP A 62 -5.06 9.71 21.97
N ASN A 63 -4.42 10.73 21.39
CA ASN A 63 -3.00 10.73 20.98
C ASN A 63 -2.61 9.63 19.98
N LYS A 64 -3.58 9.02 19.30
CA LYS A 64 -3.36 8.01 18.26
C LYS A 64 -3.74 8.57 16.89
N ALA A 65 -2.89 8.31 15.90
CA ALA A 65 -3.20 8.57 14.50
C ALA A 65 -4.03 7.41 13.94
N ILE A 66 -5.26 7.69 13.52
CA ILE A 66 -6.17 6.69 12.97
C ILE A 66 -6.44 7.02 11.50
N SER A 67 -6.22 6.04 10.62
CA SER A 67 -6.36 6.22 9.16
C SER A 67 -7.81 6.23 8.73
N VAL A 68 -8.16 7.17 7.83
CA VAL A 68 -9.41 7.10 7.05
C VAL A 68 -9.22 6.46 5.68
N ASP A 69 -7.96 6.19 5.29
CA ASP A 69 -7.56 5.64 3.99
C ASP A 69 -6.92 4.24 4.16
N ASN A 70 -7.61 3.31 4.83
CA ASN A 70 -7.08 2.00 5.24
C ASN A 70 -6.42 1.17 4.12
N ARG A 71 -6.91 1.27 2.88
CA ARG A 71 -6.30 0.58 1.73
C ARG A 71 -4.90 1.09 1.39
N ARG A 72 -4.69 2.41 1.45
CA ARG A 72 -3.34 3.00 1.26
C ARG A 72 -2.44 2.68 2.44
N LEU A 73 -2.99 2.71 3.66
CA LEU A 73 -2.24 2.33 4.86
C LEU A 73 -1.75 0.87 4.78
N TYR A 74 -2.59 -0.04 4.30
CA TYR A 74 -2.22 -1.44 4.10
C TYR A 74 -1.01 -1.56 3.17
N VAL A 75 -1.04 -0.91 2.00
CA VAL A 75 0.08 -0.92 1.04
C VAL A 75 1.37 -0.42 1.71
N PHE A 76 1.32 0.71 2.42
CA PHE A 76 2.51 1.25 3.05
C PHE A 76 3.04 0.40 4.21
N ARG A 77 2.17 -0.22 5.01
CA ARG A 77 2.61 -1.15 6.06
C ARG A 77 3.19 -2.45 5.50
N VAL A 78 2.68 -2.95 4.37
CA VAL A 78 3.32 -4.07 3.63
C VAL A 78 4.73 -3.68 3.17
N LEU A 79 4.88 -2.50 2.56
CA LEU A 79 6.16 -2.02 2.05
C LEU A 79 7.17 -1.72 3.18
N GLU A 80 6.72 -1.13 4.28
CA GLU A 80 7.53 -0.94 5.49
C GLU A 80 8.02 -2.29 6.02
N LYS A 81 7.10 -3.26 6.15
CA LYS A 81 7.44 -4.59 6.66
C LYS A 81 8.42 -5.35 5.75
N ALA A 82 8.37 -5.07 4.45
CA ALA A 82 9.29 -5.61 3.45
C ALA A 82 10.59 -4.79 3.29
N GLY A 83 10.75 -3.68 4.02
CA GLY A 83 11.95 -2.85 4.01
C GLY A 83 12.06 -1.87 2.84
N HIS A 84 10.98 -1.62 2.09
CA HIS A 84 10.97 -0.71 0.95
C HIS A 84 10.73 0.76 1.32
N LEU A 85 10.26 1.05 2.53
CA LEU A 85 10.11 2.42 3.04
C LEU A 85 10.17 2.44 4.57
N HIS A 86 10.47 3.61 5.14
CA HIS A 86 10.52 3.80 6.60
C HIS A 86 9.51 4.81 7.12
N SER A 87 9.09 5.77 6.29
CA SER A 87 8.20 6.86 6.68
C SER A 87 7.36 7.31 5.51
N ILE A 88 6.20 7.90 5.80
CA ILE A 88 5.27 8.45 4.81
C ILE A 88 4.78 9.82 5.25
N LYS A 89 4.35 10.63 4.27
CA LYS A 89 3.61 11.87 4.50
C LYS A 89 2.14 11.54 4.79
N VAL A 90 1.59 12.11 5.85
CA VAL A 90 0.18 12.04 6.21
C VAL A 90 -0.41 13.42 6.37
N GLN A 91 -1.71 13.54 6.13
CA GLN A 91 -2.48 14.76 6.30
C GLN A 91 -3.45 14.60 7.46
N VAL A 92 -3.35 15.47 8.47
CA VAL A 92 -4.36 15.51 9.54
C VAL A 92 -5.65 16.12 8.98
N THR A 93 -6.80 15.48 9.25
CA THR A 93 -8.12 15.92 8.80
C THR A 93 -9.14 15.82 9.93
N ASN A 94 -10.13 16.72 9.90
CA ASN A 94 -11.34 16.62 10.74
C ASN A 94 -12.53 16.05 9.94
N GLN A 95 -12.35 15.75 8.65
CA GLN A 95 -13.37 15.15 7.78
C GLN A 95 -13.26 13.63 7.81
N TYR A 96 -14.18 12.99 8.53
CA TYR A 96 -14.26 11.54 8.64
C TYR A 96 -15.71 11.09 8.92
N ASP A 97 -15.96 9.80 8.73
CA ASP A 97 -17.25 9.15 8.97
C ASP A 97 -17.06 8.15 10.11
N GLU A 98 -17.61 8.47 11.28
CA GLU A 98 -17.47 7.67 12.52
C GLU A 98 -17.98 6.25 12.36
N ASN A 99 -19.01 6.03 11.53
CA ASN A 99 -19.59 4.71 11.32
C ASN A 99 -18.63 3.74 10.62
N ARG A 100 -17.53 4.24 10.05
CA ARG A 100 -16.49 3.42 9.42
C ARG A 100 -15.44 2.92 10.40
N PHE A 101 -15.52 3.30 11.68
CA PHE A 101 -14.57 2.90 12.72
C PHE A 101 -15.03 1.57 13.31
N THR A 102 -14.69 0.48 12.63
CA THR A 102 -15.12 -0.88 12.97
C THR A 102 -14.00 -1.75 13.52
N SER A 103 -12.80 -1.19 13.75
CA SER A 103 -11.68 -1.99 14.24
C SER A 103 -11.94 -2.54 15.65
N THR A 104 -11.73 -3.85 15.83
CA THR A 104 -11.83 -4.57 17.10
C THR A 104 -10.48 -4.98 17.68
N ASN A 105 -9.37 -4.64 16.99
CA ASN A 105 -8.01 -5.05 17.32
C ASN A 105 -7.05 -3.86 17.55
N ASN A 106 -7.57 -2.74 18.06
CA ASN A 106 -6.84 -1.48 18.25
C ASN A 106 -6.20 -0.94 16.95
N GLY A 107 -6.79 -1.26 15.79
CA GLY A 107 -6.28 -0.89 14.48
C GLY A 107 -4.92 -1.52 14.14
N CYS A 108 -4.55 -2.61 14.79
CA CYS A 108 -3.27 -3.28 14.60
C CYS A 108 -3.16 -3.88 13.20
N HIS A 109 -4.20 -4.54 12.71
CA HIS A 109 -4.19 -5.19 11.40
C HIS A 109 -5.56 -5.20 10.72
N VAL A 110 -5.57 -5.37 9.40
CA VAL A 110 -6.78 -5.54 8.59
C VAL A 110 -6.79 -6.88 7.89
N ARG A 111 -7.97 -7.45 7.68
CA ARG A 111 -8.19 -8.59 6.79
C ARG A 111 -8.55 -8.10 5.38
N LEU A 112 -7.96 -8.71 4.36
CA LEU A 112 -8.43 -8.52 2.98
C LEU A 112 -9.72 -9.31 2.79
N ARG A 113 -10.76 -8.64 2.31
CA ARG A 113 -12.02 -9.31 1.95
C ARG A 113 -11.80 -10.15 0.69
N SER A 114 -12.25 -11.40 0.72
CA SER A 114 -12.26 -12.29 -0.45
C SER A 114 -13.15 -11.69 -1.55
N GLY A 115 -12.65 -11.72 -2.78
CA GLY A 115 -13.51 -11.48 -3.96
C GLY A 115 -14.46 -12.66 -4.16
N GLY A 116 -15.54 -12.43 -4.92
CA GLY A 116 -16.48 -13.52 -5.27
C GLY A 116 -15.78 -14.69 -5.99
N ARG A 117 -16.47 -15.84 -6.08
CA ARG A 117 -15.97 -17.16 -6.53
C ARG A 117 -15.17 -17.19 -7.86
N ARG A 118 -15.24 -16.13 -8.68
CA ARG A 118 -14.57 -16.03 -9.99
C ARG A 118 -13.22 -15.30 -9.95
N GLN A 119 -12.84 -14.69 -8.84
CA GLN A 119 -11.56 -14.01 -8.70
C GLN A 119 -10.60 -14.89 -7.90
N ARG A 120 -9.43 -15.21 -8.48
CA ARG A 120 -8.33 -15.79 -7.69
C ARG A 120 -8.07 -14.88 -6.50
N ALA A 121 -8.03 -15.46 -5.30
CA ALA A 121 -7.73 -14.69 -4.11
C ALA A 121 -6.35 -14.03 -4.28
N PRO A 122 -6.23 -12.71 -4.10
CA PRO A 122 -4.92 -12.06 -4.15
C PRO A 122 -4.05 -12.59 -3.00
N PRO A 123 -2.71 -12.53 -3.13
CA PRO A 123 -1.85 -12.85 -2.01
C PRO A 123 -2.11 -11.87 -0.86
N ALA A 124 -2.38 -12.42 0.33
CA ALA A 124 -2.41 -11.65 1.56
C ALA A 124 -0.97 -11.45 2.05
N TYR A 125 -0.54 -10.19 2.17
CA TYR A 125 0.81 -9.86 2.61
C TYR A 125 0.86 -9.50 4.08
N ARG A 126 2.01 -9.78 4.71
CA ARG A 126 2.31 -9.32 6.06
C ARG A 126 2.47 -7.80 6.04
N HIS A 127 1.62 -7.13 6.80
CA HIS A 127 1.71 -5.69 7.09
C HIS A 127 1.96 -5.41 8.58
N CYS A 128 2.06 -6.46 9.40
CA CYS A 128 2.45 -6.41 10.81
C CYS A 128 2.92 -7.81 11.26
N GLU A 129 3.52 -7.92 12.45
CA GLU A 129 4.05 -9.20 12.93
C GLU A 129 2.96 -10.25 13.15
N CYS A 130 1.85 -9.86 13.77
CA CYS A 130 0.77 -10.77 14.15
C CYS A 130 -0.08 -11.28 12.98
N TYR A 131 0.18 -10.84 11.74
CA TYR A 131 -0.58 -11.26 10.56
C TYR A 131 0.13 -12.39 9.82
N ALA A 132 -0.53 -13.54 9.67
CA ALA A 132 -0.01 -14.77 9.07
C ALA A 132 0.10 -14.75 7.52
N GLY A 133 0.20 -13.56 6.92
CA GLY A 133 0.36 -13.38 5.48
C GLY A 133 1.75 -13.81 4.97
N LYS A 134 1.98 -13.67 3.66
CA LYS A 134 3.31 -13.85 3.05
C LYS A 134 4.13 -12.55 3.15
N LEU A 135 5.45 -12.64 3.24
CA LEU A 135 6.26 -11.44 2.99
C LEU A 135 6.15 -11.05 1.51
N LEU A 136 6.21 -9.75 1.22
CA LEU A 136 6.31 -9.27 -0.14
C LEU A 136 7.63 -9.80 -0.73
N SER A 137 7.54 -10.67 -1.73
CA SER A 137 8.72 -11.12 -2.46
C SER A 137 9.15 -10.00 -3.41
N ALA A 138 10.38 -9.54 -3.27
CA ALA A 138 11.01 -8.74 -4.32
C ALA A 138 11.11 -9.64 -5.56
N ARG A 139 10.37 -9.33 -6.61
CA ARG A 139 10.77 -9.83 -7.93
C ARG A 139 12.10 -9.16 -8.23
N ALA A 140 13.15 -9.95 -8.44
CA ALA A 140 14.33 -9.48 -9.14
C ALA A 140 13.87 -8.81 -10.45
N PRO A 141 14.43 -7.66 -10.84
CA PRO A 141 14.10 -7.06 -12.13
C PRO A 141 14.30 -8.13 -13.20
N ALA A 142 13.31 -8.30 -14.08
CA ALA A 142 13.43 -9.20 -15.20
C ALA A 142 14.66 -8.75 -16.00
N THR A 143 15.76 -9.52 -15.92
CA THR A 143 16.91 -9.34 -16.79
C THR A 143 16.39 -9.48 -18.20
N THR A 144 16.38 -8.39 -18.95
CA THR A 144 16.15 -8.40 -20.38
C THR A 144 17.15 -9.38 -20.99
N THR A 145 16.65 -10.53 -21.45
CA THR A 145 17.41 -11.48 -22.25
C THR A 145 17.87 -10.76 -23.50
N THR A 146 19.10 -10.26 -23.51
CA THR A 146 19.79 -9.92 -24.76
C THR A 146 20.03 -11.23 -25.48
N LYS A 147 19.18 -11.52 -26.48
CA LYS A 147 19.38 -12.65 -27.39
C LYS A 147 20.76 -12.50 -28.04
N LYS A 148 21.56 -13.55 -27.86
CA LYS A 148 22.81 -13.84 -28.57
C LYS A 148 22.56 -13.77 -30.08
N ILE A 149 23.05 -12.72 -30.75
CA ILE A 149 23.20 -12.74 -32.21
C ILE A 149 24.55 -13.41 -32.48
N ILE A 150 24.47 -14.68 -32.85
CA ILE A 150 25.50 -15.42 -33.54
C ILE A 150 25.57 -14.90 -34.98
N ASN A 151 26.65 -14.22 -35.35
CA ASN A 151 27.03 -14.06 -36.75
C ASN A 151 28.33 -14.83 -36.98
N ASN A 152 28.16 -15.99 -37.59
CA ASN A 152 29.21 -16.75 -38.25
C ASN A 152 29.37 -16.15 -39.66
N THR A 153 30.57 -15.74 -40.06
CA THR A 153 30.88 -15.53 -41.48
C THR A 153 32.36 -15.85 -41.73
N ALA A 154 32.55 -16.79 -42.64
CA ALA A 154 33.82 -17.33 -43.11
C ALA A 154 34.57 -16.39 -44.07
N GLY A 155 35.88 -16.67 -44.26
CA GLY A 155 36.77 -16.10 -45.28
C GLY A 155 37.80 -15.14 -44.64
N ARG A 156 39.11 -15.35 -44.76
CA ARG A 156 39.92 -15.92 -45.84
C ARG A 156 41.21 -16.49 -45.25
#